data_AF-A0A1B6JAZ0-F1
#
_entry.id   AF-A0A1B6JAZ0-F1
#
_cell.length_a   1.000
_cell.length_b   1.000
_cell.length_c   1.000
_cell.angle_alpha   90.00
_cell.angle_beta   90.00
_cell.angle_gamma   90.00
#
_symmetry.space_group_name_H-M   'P 1'
#
loop_
_entity.id
_entity.type
_entity.pdbx_description
1 polymer ?
#
loop_
_entity_poly.entity_id
_entity_poly.type
_entity_poly.pdbx_seq_one_letter_code
_entity_poly.pdbx_strand_id
1 'polypeptide(L)'
;VVVNHAPQCSCEPGFTGDPFAGCSQIQAIPPTEGPRNPCNPSPCGANAVCKERNGAGSCVCLPEYFGDPYTGCRPECVINSDCDRSKACVNNKCRDPCPGTCGLNAECRVVNHAPSCSCLPGYSGDP
;
A
#
# COMPACT_ATOMS: atom_id res chain seq x y z
N VAL A 1 51.72 -1.08 -57.90
CA VAL A 1 51.47 -2.17 -56.93
C VAL A 1 50.46 -1.65 -55.94
N VAL A 2 49.24 -2.19 -55.92
CA VAL A 2 48.25 -1.82 -54.91
C VAL A 2 48.49 -2.67 -53.67
N VAL A 3 48.75 -2.03 -52.54
CA VAL A 3 49.03 -2.66 -51.25
C VAL A 3 47.79 -2.41 -50.38
N ASN A 4 47.10 -3.48 -49.98
CA ASN A 4 45.82 -3.53 -49.26
C ASN A 4 44.54 -3.31 -50.10
N HIS A 5 44.12 -4.35 -50.81
CA HIS A 5 42.70 -4.56 -51.12
C HIS A 5 42.09 -5.41 -50.00
N ALA A 6 41.63 -4.75 -48.93
CA ALA A 6 40.76 -5.40 -47.95
C ALA A 6 39.32 -5.35 -48.50
N PRO A 7 38.65 -6.49 -48.72
CA PRO A 7 37.24 -6.49 -49.10
C PRO A 7 36.40 -5.91 -47.96
N GLN A 8 35.58 -4.92 -48.28
CA GLN A 8 34.64 -4.32 -47.32
C GLN A 8 33.31 -5.06 -47.44
N CYS A 9 32.99 -5.88 -46.44
CA CYS A 9 31.73 -6.61 -46.36
C CYS A 9 30.88 -6.04 -45.21
N SER A 10 29.60 -5.86 -45.46
CA SER A 10 28.60 -5.45 -44.46
C SER A 10 27.32 -6.26 -44.67
N CYS A 11 26.62 -6.60 -43.58
CA CYS A 11 25.33 -7.25 -43.69
C CYS A 11 24.27 -6.32 -44.32
N GLU A 12 23.37 -6.89 -45.11
CA GLU A 12 22.22 -6.16 -45.65
C GLU A 12 21.29 -5.66 -44.53
N PRO A 13 20.53 -4.57 -44.76
CA PRO A 13 19.57 -4.08 -43.78
C PRO A 13 18.59 -5.19 -43.34
N GLY A 14 18.48 -5.42 -42.03
CA GLY A 14 17.65 -6.50 -41.47
C GLY A 14 18.41 -7.80 -41.15
N PHE A 15 19.72 -7.84 -41.40
CA PHE A 15 20.59 -8.94 -41.04
C PHE A 15 21.69 -8.50 -40.06
N THR A 16 22.14 -9.41 -39.20
CA THR A 16 23.19 -9.22 -38.20
C THR A 16 24.14 -10.42 -38.18
N GLY A 17 25.36 -10.21 -37.69
CA GLY A 17 26.41 -11.24 -37.66
C GLY A 17 27.71 -10.76 -38.27
N ASP A 18 28.56 -11.71 -38.65
CA ASP A 18 29.84 -11.45 -39.30
C ASP A 18 29.66 -11.44 -40.83
N PRO A 19 29.90 -10.32 -41.52
CA PRO A 19 29.79 -10.24 -42.97
C PRO A 19 30.71 -11.19 -43.75
N PHE A 20 31.78 -11.68 -43.14
CA PHE A 20 32.74 -12.59 -43.78
C PHE A 20 32.41 -14.07 -43.51
N ALA A 21 31.84 -14.39 -42.35
CA ALA A 21 31.44 -15.76 -42.01
C ALA A 21 29.98 -16.08 -42.39
N GLY A 22 29.13 -15.06 -42.51
CA GLY A 22 27.72 -15.17 -42.86
C GLY A 22 26.82 -14.33 -41.96
N CYS A 23 25.90 -13.59 -42.58
CA CYS A 23 24.89 -12.81 -41.87
C CYS A 23 23.62 -13.64 -41.62
N SER A 24 22.96 -13.39 -40.49
CA SER A 24 21.71 -14.02 -40.07
C SER A 24 20.59 -12.98 -39.98
N GLN A 25 19.34 -13.36 -40.26
CA GLN A 25 18.22 -12.42 -40.12
C GLN A 25 18.09 -11.95 -38.68
N ILE A 26 17.86 -10.65 -38.49
CA ILE A 26 17.50 -10.10 -37.20
C ILE A 26 16.10 -10.66 -36.89
N GLN A 27 16.05 -11.72 -36.08
CA GLN A 27 14.80 -12.21 -35.55
C GLN A 27 14.24 -11.12 -34.64
N ALA A 28 13.13 -10.52 -35.06
CA ALA A 28 12.33 -9.69 -34.17
C ALA A 28 11.84 -10.61 -33.05
N ILE A 29 12.51 -10.56 -31.90
CA ILE A 29 12.01 -11.23 -30.70
C ILE A 29 10.65 -10.58 -30.44
N PRO A 30 9.52 -11.32 -30.57
CA PRO A 30 8.25 -10.75 -30.18
C PRO A 30 8.38 -10.31 -28.72
N PRO A 31 7.84 -9.14 -28.34
CA PRO A 31 7.89 -8.72 -26.95
C PRO A 31 7.38 -9.88 -26.09
N THR A 32 8.22 -10.39 -25.20
CA THR A 32 7.85 -11.44 -24.26
C THR A 32 6.96 -10.84 -23.17
N GLU A 33 5.83 -10.24 -23.56
CA GLU A 33 4.80 -9.79 -22.63
C GLU A 33 3.91 -10.99 -22.31
N GLY A 34 4.49 -11.97 -21.62
CA GLY A 34 3.68 -12.90 -20.84
C GLY A 34 2.81 -12.09 -19.86
N PRO A 35 1.69 -12.66 -19.35
CA PRO A 35 0.80 -11.97 -18.42
C PRO A 35 1.59 -11.52 -17.19
N ARG A 36 2.01 -10.25 -17.18
CA ARG A 36 2.71 -9.65 -16.04
C ARG A 36 1.66 -9.56 -14.95
N ASN A 37 1.90 -10.22 -13.82
CA ASN A 37 0.98 -10.14 -12.69
C ASN A 37 0.78 -8.65 -12.33
N PRO A 38 -0.43 -8.09 -12.46
CA PRO A 38 -0.67 -6.65 -12.26
C PRO A 38 -0.38 -6.17 -10.83
N CYS A 39 -0.23 -7.11 -9.89
CA CYS A 39 0.08 -6.85 -8.49
C CYS A 39 1.56 -7.08 -8.14
N ASN A 40 2.43 -7.39 -9.11
CA ASN A 40 3.86 -7.58 -8.86
C ASN A 40 4.76 -6.83 -9.88
N PRO A 41 5.42 -5.72 -9.47
CA PRO A 41 5.37 -5.11 -8.14
C PRO A 41 3.99 -4.50 -7.84
N SER A 42 3.64 -4.38 -6.56
CA SER A 42 2.31 -3.88 -6.18
C SER A 42 2.16 -2.41 -6.58
N PRO A 43 1.08 -2.03 -7.30
CA PRO A 43 0.78 -0.65 -7.65
C PRO A 43 0.11 0.13 -6.50
N CYS A 44 -0.11 -0.50 -5.35
CA CYS A 44 -0.90 0.07 -4.26
C CYS A 44 -0.04 0.78 -3.21
N GLY A 45 -0.64 1.79 -2.57
CA GLY A 45 -0.01 2.53 -1.47
C GLY A 45 0.05 1.73 -0.17
N ALA A 46 0.61 2.35 0.87
CA ALA A 46 0.68 1.75 2.20
C ALA A 46 -0.71 1.38 2.74
N ASN A 47 -0.80 0.26 3.49
CA ASN A 47 -2.05 -0.26 4.07
C ASN A 47 -3.17 -0.56 3.04
N ALA A 48 -2.80 -0.82 1.78
CA ALA A 48 -3.71 -1.28 0.74
C ALA A 48 -3.30 -2.65 0.21
N VAL A 49 -4.27 -3.42 -0.27
CA VAL A 49 -4.08 -4.72 -0.91
C VAL A 49 -4.41 -4.62 -2.39
N CYS A 50 -3.53 -5.18 -3.23
CA CYS A 50 -3.78 -5.33 -4.66
C CYS A 50 -4.62 -6.57 -4.94
N LYS A 51 -5.69 -6.41 -5.70
CA LYS A 51 -6.54 -7.48 -6.22
C LYS A 51 -6.58 -7.39 -7.74
N GLU A 52 -6.33 -8.49 -8.43
CA GLU A 52 -6.46 -8.53 -9.88
C GLU A 52 -7.95 -8.50 -10.27
N ARG A 53 -8.30 -7.60 -11.20
CA ARG A 53 -9.65 -7.47 -11.75
C ARG A 53 -9.56 -7.14 -13.24
N ASN A 54 -9.98 -8.06 -14.10
CA ASN A 54 -9.99 -7.92 -15.56
C ASN A 54 -8.59 -7.67 -16.17
N GLY A 55 -7.55 -8.33 -15.65
CA GLY A 55 -6.16 -8.16 -16.10
C GLY A 55 -5.47 -6.90 -15.59
N ALA A 56 -6.11 -6.13 -14.70
CA ALA A 56 -5.56 -4.94 -14.07
C ALA A 56 -5.48 -5.08 -12.54
N GLY A 57 -4.49 -4.43 -11.92
CA GLY A 57 -4.36 -4.38 -10.47
C GLY A 57 -5.31 -3.34 -9.89
N SER A 58 -6.23 -3.75 -9.04
CA SER A 58 -7.16 -2.88 -8.33
C SER A 58 -6.78 -2.80 -6.85
N CYS A 59 -6.54 -1.58 -6.37
CA CYS A 59 -6.13 -1.34 -4.99
C CYS A 59 -7.33 -1.11 -4.09
N VAL A 60 -7.34 -1.74 -2.92
CA VAL A 60 -8.37 -1.59 -1.90
C VAL A 60 -7.71 -1.43 -0.53
N CYS A 61 -8.21 -0.53 0.31
CA CYS A 61 -7.72 -0.39 1.68
C CYS A 61 -7.93 -1.68 2.48
N LEU A 62 -7.02 -1.95 3.42
CA LEU A 62 -7.26 -2.96 4.45
C LEU A 62 -8.53 -2.61 5.26
N PRO A 63 -9.19 -3.60 5.88
CA PRO A 63 -10.34 -3.34 6.74
C PRO A 63 -10.01 -2.28 7.79
N GLU A 64 -10.93 -1.33 8.02
CA GLU A 64 -10.78 -0.24 8.99
C GLU A 64 -9.74 0.84 8.65
N TYR A 65 -9.17 0.78 7.44
CA TYR A 65 -8.36 1.86 6.88
C TYR A 65 -9.15 2.60 5.79
N PHE A 66 -8.93 3.91 5.71
CA PHE A 66 -9.67 4.83 4.86
C PHE A 66 -8.71 5.73 4.07
N GLY A 67 -9.22 6.30 2.96
CA GLY A 67 -8.45 7.16 2.08
C GLY A 67 -8.32 6.57 0.67
N ASP A 68 -7.24 6.93 -0.02
CA ASP A 68 -6.97 6.49 -1.39
C ASP A 68 -6.03 5.28 -1.38
N PRO A 69 -6.48 4.09 -1.84
CA PRO A 69 -5.65 2.88 -1.90
C PRO A 69 -4.41 2.98 -2.79
N TYR A 70 -4.36 3.90 -3.75
CA TYR A 70 -3.21 4.05 -4.66
C TYR A 70 -2.10 4.90 -4.04
N THR A 71 -2.44 5.87 -3.20
CA THR A 71 -1.44 6.72 -2.50
C THR A 71 -1.13 6.19 -1.10
N GLY A 72 -2.13 5.65 -0.41
CA GLY A 72 -2.00 4.98 0.88
C GLY A 72 -3.20 5.22 1.79
N CYS A 73 -3.59 4.18 2.51
CA CYS A 73 -4.70 4.23 3.45
C CYS A 73 -4.21 4.57 4.86
N ARG A 74 -5.03 5.33 5.59
CA ARG A 74 -4.79 5.75 6.97
C ARG A 74 -5.85 5.12 7.89
N PRO A 75 -5.49 4.82 9.14
CA PRO A 75 -6.48 4.42 10.12
C PRO A 75 -7.45 5.58 10.45
N GLU A 76 -8.52 5.28 11.18
CA GLU A 76 -9.46 6.29 11.68
C GLU A 76 -8.76 7.33 12.58
N CYS A 77 -7.84 6.90 13.44
CA CYS A 77 -7.02 7.78 14.27
C CYS A 77 -5.62 7.22 14.48
N VAL A 78 -4.67 8.10 14.79
CA VAL A 78 -3.31 7.76 15.28
C VAL A 78 -3.09 8.37 16.66
N ILE A 79 -3.70 9.52 16.93
CA ILE A 79 -3.64 10.21 18.21
C ILE A 79 -5.06 10.51 18.73
N ASN A 80 -5.17 10.71 20.04
CA ASN A 80 -6.45 11.04 20.68
C ASN A 80 -7.13 12.26 20.07
N SER A 81 -6.35 13.28 19.68
CA SER A 81 -6.86 14.52 19.08
C SER A 81 -7.46 14.35 17.69
N ASP A 82 -7.29 13.19 17.03
CA ASP A 82 -7.99 12.87 15.78
C ASP A 82 -9.46 12.49 16.03
N CYS A 83 -9.80 12.14 17.28
CA CYS A 83 -11.13 11.74 17.70
C CYS A 83 -11.92 12.92 18.29
N ASP A 84 -13.24 12.75 18.36
CA ASP A 84 -14.09 13.62 19.18
C ASP A 84 -13.62 13.66 20.64
N ARG A 85 -13.88 14.77 21.35
CA ARG A 85 -13.49 14.95 22.76
C ARG A 85 -14.04 13.89 23.72
N SER A 86 -15.12 13.21 23.34
CA SER A 86 -15.75 12.13 24.08
C SER A 86 -15.22 10.74 23.74
N LYS A 87 -14.24 10.62 22.84
CA LYS A 87 -13.64 9.35 22.40
C LYS A 87 -12.13 9.38 22.59
N ALA A 88 -11.51 8.22 22.62
CA ALA A 88 -10.06 8.06 22.65
C ALA A 88 -9.60 7.22 21.44
N CYS A 89 -8.36 7.43 21.00
CA CYS A 89 -7.77 6.60 19.98
C CYS A 89 -7.26 5.29 20.60
N VAL A 90 -8.02 4.21 20.40
CA VAL A 90 -7.73 2.87 20.93
C VAL A 90 -7.63 1.91 19.77
N ASN A 91 -6.46 1.29 19.57
CA ASN A 91 -6.19 0.40 18.43
C ASN A 91 -6.54 1.04 17.09
N ASN A 92 -6.08 2.28 16.87
CA ASN A 92 -6.28 3.03 15.63
C ASN A 92 -7.76 3.34 15.30
N LYS A 93 -8.62 3.31 16.32
CA LYS A 93 -10.05 3.62 16.21
C LYS A 93 -10.52 4.55 17.32
N CYS A 94 -11.47 5.42 16.98
CA CYS A 94 -12.08 6.33 17.95
C CYS A 94 -13.18 5.59 18.73
N ARG A 95 -12.86 5.22 19.97
CA ARG A 95 -13.77 4.48 20.86
C ARG A 95 -14.02 5.23 22.16
N ASP A 96 -15.17 4.97 22.77
CA ASP A 96 -15.43 5.44 24.13
C ASP A 96 -14.52 4.67 25.11
N PRO A 97 -13.67 5.35 25.90
CA PRO A 97 -12.81 4.70 26.90
C PRO A 97 -13.53 4.34 28.20
N CYS A 98 -14.81 4.70 28.38
CA CYS A 98 -15.55 4.45 29.61
C CYS A 98 -15.92 2.98 29.89
N PRO A 99 -16.35 2.16 28.91
CA PRO A 99 -16.81 0.81 29.18
C PRO A 99 -15.73 -0.07 29.83
N GLY A 100 -15.99 -0.52 31.06
CA GLY A 100 -15.10 -1.40 31.82
C GLY A 100 -13.97 -0.73 32.58
N THR A 101 -13.94 0.62 32.64
CA THR A 101 -12.86 1.35 33.32
C THR A 101 -13.18 1.71 34.77
N CYS A 102 -14.40 2.17 35.05
CA CYS A 102 -14.81 2.60 36.40
C CYS A 102 -15.36 1.43 37.24
N GLY A 103 -15.28 1.55 38.55
CA GLY A 103 -15.82 0.64 39.55
C GLY A 103 -17.35 0.57 39.54
N LEU A 104 -17.89 -0.42 40.27
CA LEU A 104 -19.34 -0.56 40.45
C LEU A 104 -19.91 0.68 41.15
N ASN A 105 -21.06 1.17 40.67
CA ASN A 105 -21.74 2.36 41.20
C ASN A 105 -20.93 3.67 41.04
N ALA A 106 -20.05 3.75 40.03
CA ALA A 106 -19.43 4.99 39.59
C ALA A 106 -19.98 5.44 38.22
N GLU A 107 -20.12 6.75 38.04
CA GLU A 107 -20.39 7.38 36.75
C GLU A 107 -19.07 7.62 36.02
N CYS A 108 -19.00 7.22 34.75
CA CYS A 108 -17.86 7.50 33.87
C CYS A 108 -18.17 8.69 32.96
N ARG A 109 -17.24 9.65 32.90
CA ARG A 109 -17.27 10.75 31.94
C ARG A 109 -15.93 10.86 31.24
N VAL A 110 -15.95 11.05 29.92
CA VAL A 110 -14.72 11.24 29.15
C VAL A 110 -14.28 12.70 29.24
N VAL A 111 -13.07 12.94 29.76
CA VAL A 111 -12.45 14.25 29.90
C VAL A 111 -11.09 14.20 29.20
N ASN A 112 -10.90 15.03 28.16
CA ASN A 112 -9.66 15.06 27.37
C ASN A 112 -9.23 13.68 26.83
N HIS A 113 -10.17 12.93 26.25
CA HIS A 113 -9.94 11.57 25.74
C HIS A 113 -9.55 10.54 26.81
N ALA A 114 -9.64 10.88 28.10
CA ALA A 114 -9.41 9.96 29.21
C ALA A 114 -10.72 9.73 29.99
N PRO A 115 -10.95 8.51 30.49
CA PRO A 115 -12.07 8.25 31.38
C PRO A 115 -11.83 8.93 32.73
N SER A 116 -12.86 9.57 33.27
CA SER A 116 -12.90 10.17 34.59
C SER A 116 -14.07 9.56 35.34
N CYS A 117 -13.77 8.90 36.46
CA CYS A 117 -14.73 8.16 37.26
C CYS A 117 -15.13 8.98 38.49
N SER A 118 -16.42 8.99 38.81
CA SER A 118 -16.95 9.62 40.02
C SER A 118 -18.01 8.74 40.67
N CYS A 119 -17.91 8.50 41.97
CA CYS A 119 -18.93 7.74 42.71
C CYS A 119 -20.32 8.36 42.57
N LEU A 120 -21.34 7.52 42.40
CA LEU A 120 -22.73 7.97 42.47
C LEU A 120 -23.08 8.53 43.86
N PRO A 121 -24.10 9.39 43.98
CA PRO A 121 -24.52 9.94 45.26
C PRO A 121 -24.79 8.85 46.31
N GLY A 122 -24.15 8.96 47.48
CA GLY A 122 -24.27 7.98 48.57
C GLY A 122 -23.24 6.84 48.53
N TYR A 123 -22.36 6.78 47.53
CA TYR A 123 -21.27 5.81 47.43
C TYR A 123 -19.91 6.48 47.69
N SER A 124 -18.95 5.71 48.19
CA SER A 124 -17.56 6.13 48.40
C SER A 124 -16.62 4.94 48.15
N GLY A 125 -15.39 5.24 47.73
CA GLY A 125 -14.42 4.20 47.36
C GLY A 125 -13.44 4.72 46.30
N ASP A 126 -12.75 3.78 45.66
CA ASP A 126 -11.96 4.01 44.45
C ASP A 126 -12.89 3.85 43.22
N PRO A 127 -13.30 4.96 42.57
CA PRO A 127 -14.31 4.97 41.52
C PRO A 127 -13.82 4.47 40.17
#